data_AF-A0A9W9J2F3-F1
#
_entry.id   AF-A0A9W9J2F3-F1
#
_cell.length_a   1.000
_cell.length_b   1.000
_cell.length_c   1.000
_cell.angle_alpha   90.00
_cell.angle_beta   90.00
_cell.angle_gamma   90.00
#
_symmetry.space_group_name_H-M   'P 1'
#
loop_
_entity.id
_entity.type
_entity.pdbx_description
1 polymer ?
#
loop_
_entity_poly.entity_id
_entity_poly.type
_entity_poly.pdbx_seq_one_letter_code
_entity_poly.pdbx_strand_id
1 'polypeptide(L)'
;METASILSATKGEKLKDETQWRTWFSRVRTYAKQKDVWELCDPDAVTAEVAAASPESERLTIRPEPRTKPRVPAYPEEGDAEEKRTWRDRMDLFKIEHSNWQIETKGLNDVNDFISTYIDPVHYLEVSPLETPYERLVYLKSRFGETVAYREEIRMKWRYFST
;
A
#
# COMPACT_ATOMS: atom_id res chain seq x y z
N MET A 1 4.53 -22.99 5.28
CA MET A 1 3.41 -23.13 6.23
C MET A 1 3.67 -22.45 7.58
N GLU A 2 4.77 -21.69 7.74
CA GLU A 2 5.18 -21.10 9.03
C GLU A 2 4.75 -19.64 9.22
N THR A 3 4.52 -18.90 8.15
CA THR A 3 4.20 -17.45 8.20
C THR A 3 2.79 -17.13 8.66
N ALA A 4 1.82 -18.02 8.40
CA ALA A 4 0.46 -17.91 8.92
C ALA A 4 0.42 -18.07 10.46
N SER A 5 1.36 -18.85 11.02
CA SER A 5 1.48 -19.07 12.46
C SER A 5 1.98 -17.82 13.20
N ILE A 6 2.87 -17.05 12.59
CA ILE A 6 3.43 -15.80 13.16
C ILE A 6 2.38 -14.70 13.28
N LEU A 7 1.49 -14.57 12.28
CA LEU A 7 0.39 -13.60 12.31
C LEU A 7 -0.72 -14.00 13.30
N SER A 8 -0.94 -15.30 13.50
CA SER A 8 -1.92 -15.81 14.47
C SER A 8 -1.45 -15.65 15.92
N ALA A 9 -0.15 -15.77 16.19
CA ALA A 9 0.44 -15.63 17.52
C ALA A 9 0.54 -14.17 18.03
N THR A 10 0.36 -13.17 17.15
CA THR A 10 0.53 -11.73 17.45
C THR A 10 -0.79 -10.94 17.44
N LYS A 11 -1.93 -11.64 17.42
CA LYS A 11 -3.32 -11.15 17.33
C LYS A 11 -3.76 -10.13 18.41
N GLY A 12 -2.89 -9.73 19.34
CA GLY A 12 -3.28 -8.97 20.54
C GLY A 12 -2.75 -7.54 20.64
N GLU A 13 -1.71 -7.18 19.89
CA GLU A 13 -1.01 -5.91 20.13
C GLU A 13 -1.39 -4.87 19.07
N LYS A 14 -2.30 -3.98 19.47
CA LYS A 14 -2.74 -2.82 18.70
C LYS A 14 -1.73 -1.68 18.81
N LEU A 15 -1.59 -0.89 17.75
CA LEU A 15 -0.81 0.36 17.77
C LEU A 15 -1.52 1.40 18.64
N LYS A 16 -0.93 1.73 19.79
CA LYS A 16 -1.40 2.74 20.75
C LYS A 16 -0.44 3.92 20.85
N ASP A 17 0.86 3.64 20.77
CA ASP A 17 1.92 4.62 21.03
C ASP A 17 3.12 4.42 20.10
N GLU A 18 4.04 5.40 20.13
CA GLU A 18 5.23 5.42 19.27
C GLU A 18 6.16 4.22 19.52
N THR A 19 6.20 3.68 20.74
CA THR A 19 7.10 2.57 21.09
C THR A 19 6.76 1.29 20.32
N GLN A 20 5.48 1.10 20.00
CA GLN A 20 4.96 -0.04 19.26
C GLN A 20 5.14 0.09 17.74
N TRP A 21 5.42 1.29 17.24
CA TRP A 21 5.45 1.59 15.81
C TRP A 21 6.34 0.63 15.02
N ARG A 22 7.59 0.44 15.42
CA ARG A 22 8.56 -0.37 14.65
C ARG A 22 8.09 -1.81 14.48
N THR A 23 7.62 -2.41 15.56
CA THR A 23 7.12 -3.79 15.57
C THR A 23 5.82 -3.90 14.78
N TRP A 24 4.90 -2.96 14.99
CA TRP A 24 3.61 -2.93 14.29
C TRP A 24 3.78 -2.71 12.78
N PHE A 25 4.58 -1.74 12.38
CA PHE A 25 4.86 -1.43 10.98
C PHE A 25 5.53 -2.60 10.26
N SER A 26 6.47 -3.28 10.92
CA SER A 26 7.08 -4.51 10.39
C SER A 26 6.03 -5.59 10.10
N ARG A 27 5.03 -5.77 10.99
CA ARG A 27 3.94 -6.73 10.78
C ARG A 27 3.06 -6.35 9.59
N VAL A 28 2.66 -5.08 9.47
CA VAL A 28 1.88 -4.60 8.32
C VAL A 28 2.66 -4.81 7.02
N ARG A 29 3.96 -4.48 7.02
CA ARG A 29 4.84 -4.71 5.87
C ARG A 29 4.91 -6.18 5.48
N THR A 30 5.10 -7.08 6.44
CA THR A 30 5.09 -8.52 6.18
C THR A 30 3.74 -8.98 5.64
N TYR A 31 2.63 -8.49 6.18
CA TYR A 31 1.28 -8.84 5.72
C TYR A 31 1.03 -8.38 4.27
N ALA A 32 1.36 -7.13 3.96
CA ALA A 32 1.23 -6.58 2.60
C ALA A 32 2.15 -7.29 1.59
N LYS A 33 3.36 -7.70 2.00
CA LYS A 33 4.25 -8.53 1.17
C LYS A 33 3.68 -9.92 0.89
N GLN A 34 3.01 -10.54 1.87
CA GLN A 34 2.34 -11.83 1.66
C GLN A 34 1.17 -11.72 0.67
N LYS A 35 0.56 -10.54 0.58
CA LYS A 35 -0.52 -10.22 -0.36
C LYS A 35 -0.01 -9.67 -1.71
N ASP A 36 1.30 -9.53 -1.88
CA ASP A 36 1.95 -8.97 -3.07
C ASP A 36 1.50 -7.54 -3.42
N VAL A 37 1.19 -6.72 -2.42
CA VAL A 37 0.71 -5.34 -2.60
C VAL A 37 1.57 -4.30 -1.86
N TRP A 38 2.72 -4.69 -1.30
CA TRP A 38 3.55 -3.78 -0.49
C TRP A 38 3.97 -2.52 -1.25
N GLU A 39 4.35 -2.66 -2.52
CA GLU A 39 4.82 -1.53 -3.34
C GLU A 39 3.76 -0.43 -3.49
N LEU A 40 2.46 -0.79 -3.43
CA LEU A 40 1.35 0.17 -3.46
C LEU A 40 1.06 0.81 -2.10
N CYS A 41 1.49 0.17 -1.01
CA CYS A 41 1.22 0.58 0.36
C CYS A 41 2.40 1.34 1.00
N ASP A 42 3.61 1.24 0.46
CA ASP A 42 4.83 1.71 1.10
C ASP A 42 4.78 3.23 1.36
N PRO A 43 4.77 3.69 2.62
CA PRO A 43 4.71 5.13 2.94
C PRO A 43 6.03 5.86 2.65
N ASP A 44 7.12 5.15 2.39
CA ASP A 44 8.39 5.74 1.92
C ASP A 44 8.42 5.91 0.39
N ALA A 45 7.49 5.30 -0.33
CA ALA A 45 7.41 5.45 -1.77
C ALA A 45 6.85 6.82 -2.13
N VAL A 46 7.51 7.48 -3.08
CA VAL A 46 7.08 8.75 -3.66
C VAL A 46 6.25 8.51 -4.91
N THR A 47 5.29 9.37 -5.18
CA THR A 47 4.59 9.36 -6.46
C THR A 47 5.54 9.75 -7.60
N ALA A 48 5.29 9.24 -8.80
CA ALA A 48 6.10 9.53 -9.98
C ALA A 48 6.23 11.05 -10.26
N GLU A 49 5.18 11.82 -9.94
CA GLU A 49 5.15 13.28 -10.06
C GLU A 49 6.14 13.97 -9.11
N VAL A 50 6.20 13.50 -7.85
CA VAL A 50 7.11 14.05 -6.82
C VAL A 50 8.56 13.64 -7.11
N ALA A 51 8.76 12.42 -7.63
CA ALA A 51 10.08 12.00 -8.12
C ALA A 51 10.54 12.87 -9.31
N ALA A 52 9.67 13.14 -10.28
CA ALA A 52 10.01 13.97 -11.44
C ALA A 52 10.32 15.44 -11.07
N ALA A 53 9.74 15.95 -9.99
CA ALA A 53 9.94 17.33 -9.53
C ALA A 53 11.20 17.53 -8.68
N SER A 54 11.86 16.46 -8.21
CA SER A 54 13.01 16.57 -7.30
C SER A 54 14.32 16.12 -7.97
N PRO A 55 15.40 16.93 -7.93
CA PRO A 55 16.69 16.57 -8.53
C PRO A 55 17.46 15.47 -7.77
N GLU A 56 17.02 15.08 -6.56
CA GLU A 56 17.58 13.96 -5.77
C GLU A 56 16.88 12.61 -6.02
N SER A 57 16.09 12.53 -7.09
CA SER A 57 15.17 11.42 -7.40
C SER A 57 15.81 10.06 -7.69
N GLU A 58 17.12 10.00 -7.95
CA GLU A 58 17.84 8.74 -8.19
C GLU A 58 17.78 7.74 -7.03
N ARG A 59 17.39 8.17 -5.82
CA ARG A 59 17.29 7.30 -4.63
C ARG A 59 15.88 7.04 -4.14
N LEU A 60 14.86 7.61 -4.78
CA LEU A 60 13.48 7.51 -4.30
C LEU A 60 12.76 6.33 -4.96
N THR A 61 12.14 5.47 -4.15
CA THR A 61 11.29 4.39 -4.65
C THR A 61 9.99 4.98 -5.21
N ILE A 62 9.75 4.82 -6.50
CA ILE A 62 8.52 5.30 -7.15
C ILE A 62 7.38 4.33 -6.86
N ARG A 63 6.27 4.86 -6.33
CA ARG A 63 5.05 4.09 -6.09
C ARG A 63 4.40 3.72 -7.44
N PRO A 64 4.15 2.44 -7.72
CA PRO A 64 3.40 2.04 -8.90
C PRO A 64 1.95 2.53 -8.82
N GLU A 65 1.30 2.70 -9.97
CA GLU A 65 -0.12 3.01 -10.01
C GLU A 65 -0.94 1.73 -9.76
N PRO A 66 -2.01 1.79 -8.96
CA PRO A 66 -2.94 0.67 -8.82
C PRO A 66 -3.53 0.28 -10.18
N ARG A 67 -3.75 -1.01 -10.40
CA ARG A 67 -4.38 -1.49 -11.64
C ARG A 67 -5.78 -0.90 -11.77
N THR A 68 -6.09 -0.42 -12.96
CA THR A 68 -7.46 -0.02 -13.31
C THR A 68 -8.32 -1.24 -13.58
N LYS A 69 -9.61 -1.18 -13.20
CA LYS A 69 -10.58 -2.22 -13.52
C LYS A 69 -10.65 -2.40 -15.05
N PRO A 70 -10.32 -3.58 -15.59
CA PRO A 70 -10.34 -3.78 -17.03
C PRO A 70 -11.77 -3.72 -17.57
N ARG A 71 -11.92 -3.28 -18.82
CA ARG A 71 -13.21 -3.12 -19.48
C ARG A 71 -13.55 -4.39 -20.28
N VAL A 72 -14.78 -4.86 -20.14
CA VAL A 72 -15.27 -6.02 -20.89
C VAL A 72 -15.23 -5.71 -22.40
N PRO A 73 -14.58 -6.55 -23.22
CA PRO A 73 -14.60 -6.41 -24.67
C PRO A 73 -16.01 -6.59 -25.24
N ALA A 74 -16.44 -5.65 -26.09
CA ALA A 74 -17.74 -5.75 -26.77
C ALA A 74 -17.75 -6.91 -27.77
N TYR A 75 -18.83 -7.69 -27.77
CA TYR A 75 -19.00 -8.81 -28.71
C TYR A 75 -19.36 -8.28 -30.11
N PRO A 76 -18.69 -8.73 -31.18
CA PRO A 76 -19.05 -8.37 -32.54
C PRO A 76 -20.24 -9.22 -33.02
N GLU A 77 -21.47 -8.69 -32.89
CA GLU A 77 -22.70 -9.41 -33.27
C GLU A 77 -22.75 -9.76 -34.77
N GLU A 78 -22.44 -8.79 -35.62
CA GLU A 78 -22.40 -8.93 -37.09
C GLU A 78 -21.02 -9.37 -37.61
N GLY A 79 -20.08 -9.65 -36.71
CA GLY A 79 -18.70 -9.83 -37.10
C GLY A 79 -18.41 -11.17 -37.78
N ASP A 80 -17.34 -11.16 -38.59
CA ASP A 80 -16.87 -12.34 -39.29
C ASP A 80 -16.27 -13.41 -38.33
N ALA A 81 -15.89 -14.57 -38.88
CA ALA A 81 -15.33 -15.65 -38.08
C ALA A 81 -13.97 -15.29 -37.44
N GLU A 82 -13.22 -14.36 -38.04
CA GLU A 82 -11.94 -13.87 -37.56
C GLU A 82 -12.15 -12.85 -36.43
N GLU A 83 -13.09 -11.93 -36.54
CA GLU A 83 -13.48 -10.96 -35.52
C GLU A 83 -14.02 -11.67 -34.26
N LYS A 84 -14.79 -12.75 -34.43
CA LYS A 84 -15.22 -13.61 -33.33
C LYS A 84 -14.06 -14.38 -32.70
N ARG A 85 -12.99 -14.66 -33.44
CA ARG A 85 -11.75 -15.25 -32.91
C ARG A 85 -10.94 -14.20 -32.13
N THR A 86 -10.72 -13.02 -32.70
CA THR A 86 -10.06 -11.90 -32.01
C THR A 86 -10.80 -11.49 -30.75
N TRP A 87 -12.14 -11.52 -30.74
CA TRP A 87 -12.93 -11.29 -29.53
C TRP A 87 -12.66 -12.34 -28.46
N ARG A 88 -12.53 -13.62 -28.81
CA ARG A 88 -12.17 -14.68 -27.85
C ARG A 88 -10.80 -14.43 -27.24
N ASP A 89 -9.81 -14.08 -28.05
CA ASP A 89 -8.45 -13.78 -27.57
C ASP A 89 -8.45 -12.54 -26.64
N ARG A 90 -9.19 -11.48 -27.01
CA ARG A 90 -9.38 -10.29 -26.15
C ARG A 90 -10.13 -10.62 -24.86
N MET A 91 -11.09 -11.52 -24.92
CA MET A 91 -11.86 -11.96 -23.76
C MET A 91 -10.98 -12.76 -22.78
N ASP A 92 -10.07 -13.59 -23.29
CA ASP A 92 -9.15 -14.33 -22.44
C ASP A 92 -8.10 -13.42 -21.78
N LEU A 93 -7.58 -12.42 -22.51
CA LEU A 93 -6.77 -11.36 -21.91
C LEU A 93 -7.54 -10.58 -20.83
N PHE A 94 -8.78 -10.19 -21.12
CA PHE A 94 -9.65 -9.52 -20.17
C PHE A 94 -9.84 -10.34 -18.88
N LYS A 95 -10.07 -11.66 -18.98
CA LYS A 95 -10.22 -12.52 -17.79
C LYS A 95 -8.95 -12.53 -16.94
N ILE A 96 -7.77 -12.60 -17.57
CA ILE A 96 -6.47 -12.59 -16.87
C ILE A 96 -6.27 -11.24 -16.16
N GLU A 97 -6.46 -10.13 -16.88
CA GLU A 97 -6.34 -8.78 -16.32
C GLU A 97 -7.34 -8.55 -15.19
N HIS A 98 -8.58 -9.01 -15.36
CA HIS A 98 -9.64 -8.86 -14.36
C HIS A 98 -9.33 -9.68 -13.10
N SER A 99 -8.85 -10.91 -13.28
CA SER A 99 -8.38 -11.74 -12.16
C SER A 99 -7.25 -11.05 -11.40
N ASN A 100 -6.26 -10.51 -12.11
CA ASN A 100 -5.14 -9.81 -11.48
C ASN A 100 -5.61 -8.54 -10.74
N TRP A 101 -6.48 -7.74 -11.35
CA TRP A 101 -7.10 -6.57 -10.72
C TRP A 101 -7.87 -6.95 -9.44
N GLN A 102 -8.63 -8.04 -9.48
CA GLN A 102 -9.36 -8.54 -8.30
C GLN A 102 -8.43 -9.00 -7.18
N ILE A 103 -7.34 -9.70 -7.51
CA ILE A 103 -6.35 -10.17 -6.52
C ILE A 103 -5.70 -8.97 -5.84
N GLU A 104 -5.25 -7.97 -6.62
CA GLU A 104 -4.61 -6.77 -6.11
C GLU A 104 -5.57 -5.94 -5.24
N THR A 105 -6.79 -5.68 -5.75
CA THR A 105 -7.83 -4.92 -5.02
C THR A 105 -8.18 -5.61 -3.70
N LYS A 106 -8.33 -6.94 -3.72
CA LYS A 106 -8.59 -7.72 -2.51
C LYS A 106 -7.41 -7.64 -1.54
N GLY A 107 -6.18 -7.75 -2.02
CA GLY A 107 -4.97 -7.61 -1.21
C GLY A 107 -4.90 -6.25 -0.51
N LEU A 108 -5.19 -5.16 -1.23
CA LEU A 108 -5.24 -3.81 -0.67
C LEU A 108 -6.33 -3.67 0.41
N ASN A 109 -7.53 -4.19 0.15
CA ASN A 109 -8.62 -4.18 1.12
C ASN A 109 -8.29 -5.00 2.37
N ASP A 110 -7.71 -6.19 2.21
CA ASP A 110 -7.26 -7.03 3.33
C ASP A 110 -6.21 -6.29 4.19
N VAL A 111 -5.28 -5.55 3.58
CA VAL A 111 -4.29 -4.72 4.30
C VAL A 111 -4.97 -3.56 5.02
N ASN A 112 -5.94 -2.90 4.38
CA ASN A 112 -6.74 -1.85 4.99
C ASN A 112 -7.48 -2.33 6.24
N ASP A 113 -8.14 -3.49 6.14
CA ASP A 113 -8.85 -4.12 7.25
C ASP A 113 -7.88 -4.53 8.35
N PHE A 114 -6.70 -5.04 7.98
CA PHE A 114 -5.63 -5.34 8.94
C PHE A 114 -5.21 -4.09 9.71
N ILE A 115 -4.91 -2.99 9.02
CA ILE A 115 -4.54 -1.72 9.66
C ILE A 115 -5.66 -1.28 10.62
N SER A 116 -6.91 -1.22 10.15
CA SER A 116 -8.07 -0.82 10.96
C SER A 116 -8.30 -1.70 12.18
N THR A 117 -8.07 -3.01 12.07
CA THR A 117 -8.29 -3.97 13.17
C THR A 117 -7.23 -3.83 14.26
N TYR A 118 -5.99 -3.55 13.86
CA TYR A 118 -4.82 -3.57 14.73
C TYR A 118 -4.32 -2.17 15.13
N ILE A 119 -5.18 -1.16 15.06
CA ILE A 119 -4.95 0.14 15.68
C ILE A 119 -5.87 0.36 16.88
N ASP A 120 -5.46 1.22 17.80
CA ASP A 120 -6.32 1.63 18.90
C ASP A 120 -7.54 2.41 18.38
N PRO A 121 -8.75 2.21 18.97
CA PRO A 121 -9.96 2.94 18.56
C PRO A 121 -9.81 4.46 18.55
N VAL A 122 -8.93 5.03 19.40
CA VAL A 122 -8.67 6.47 19.42
C VAL A 122 -8.10 6.96 18.07
N HIS A 123 -7.22 6.16 17.47
CA HIS A 123 -6.60 6.49 16.17
C HIS A 123 -7.45 6.02 14.99
N TYR A 124 -8.36 5.07 15.21
CA TYR A 124 -9.26 4.58 14.17
C TYR A 124 -10.09 5.71 13.53
N LEU A 125 -10.62 6.62 14.34
CA LEU A 125 -11.43 7.73 13.83
C LEU A 125 -10.66 8.61 12.85
N GLU A 126 -9.36 8.81 13.09
CA GLU A 126 -8.50 9.66 12.27
C GLU A 126 -8.07 9.00 10.96
N VAL A 127 -7.94 7.68 10.94
CA VAL A 127 -7.62 6.92 9.71
C VAL A 127 -8.85 6.45 8.95
N SER A 128 -10.03 6.44 9.58
CA SER A 128 -11.28 6.01 8.94
C SER A 128 -11.64 6.77 7.65
N PRO A 129 -11.41 8.10 7.51
CA PRO A 129 -11.67 8.80 6.25
C PRO A 129 -10.62 8.52 5.17
N LEU A 130 -9.49 7.88 5.50
CA LEU A 130 -8.43 7.57 4.53
C LEU A 130 -8.80 6.28 3.81
N GLU A 131 -8.86 6.36 2.47
CA GLU A 131 -9.37 5.28 1.63
C GLU A 131 -8.30 4.22 1.35
N THR A 132 -7.06 4.65 1.16
CA THR A 132 -5.98 3.74 0.76
C THR A 132 -5.11 3.31 1.93
N PRO A 133 -4.55 2.08 1.90
CA PRO A 133 -3.61 1.63 2.93
C PRO A 133 -2.34 2.50 2.94
N TYR A 134 -1.95 3.05 1.79
CA TYR A 134 -0.87 4.03 1.68
C TYR A 134 -1.14 5.27 2.54
N GLU A 135 -2.28 5.94 2.33
CA GLU A 135 -2.61 7.17 3.08
C GLU A 135 -2.64 6.92 4.59
N ARG A 136 -3.22 5.79 5.00
CA ARG A 136 -3.25 5.37 6.40
C ARG A 136 -1.84 5.17 6.95
N LEU A 137 -0.96 4.51 6.20
CA LEU A 137 0.42 4.28 6.62
C LEU A 137 1.24 5.57 6.65
N VAL A 138 1.06 6.47 5.70
CA VAL A 138 1.71 7.79 5.70
C VAL A 138 1.29 8.59 6.93
N TYR A 139 -0.01 8.63 7.22
CA TYR A 139 -0.55 9.31 8.40
C TYR A 139 -0.02 8.70 9.71
N LEU A 140 -0.10 7.38 9.86
CA LEU A 140 0.37 6.70 11.06
C LEU A 140 1.88 6.85 11.23
N LYS A 141 2.64 6.88 10.13
CA LYS A 141 4.09 7.11 10.16
C LYS A 141 4.45 8.52 10.59
N SER A 142 3.76 9.55 10.11
CA SER A 142 4.02 10.93 10.56
C SER A 142 3.69 11.10 12.04
N ARG A 143 2.71 10.35 12.55
CA ARG A 143 2.30 10.39 13.95
C ARG A 143 3.18 9.57 14.90
N PHE A 144 3.58 8.36 14.50
CA PHE A 144 4.25 7.39 15.39
C PHE A 144 5.67 7.01 14.95
N GLY A 145 6.03 7.26 13.69
CA GLY A 145 7.31 6.88 13.12
C GLY A 145 8.43 7.88 13.40
N GLU A 146 8.10 9.13 13.68
CA GLU A 146 9.04 10.12 14.16
C GLU A 146 9.21 10.01 15.67
N THR A 147 10.14 9.18 16.13
CA THR A 147 10.47 9.15 17.55
C THR A 147 10.95 10.53 18.03
N VAL A 148 10.69 10.87 19.29
CA VAL A 148 11.25 12.08 19.93
C VAL A 148 12.76 12.21 19.67
N ALA A 149 13.50 11.08 19.71
CA ALA A 149 14.92 11.04 19.38
C ALA A 149 15.25 11.45 17.92
N TYR A 150 14.42 11.05 16.95
CA TYR A 150 14.58 11.47 15.54
C TYR A 150 14.28 12.97 15.36
N ARG A 151 13.26 13.49 16.04
CA ARG A 151 12.96 14.93 16.07
C ARG A 151 14.08 15.73 16.74
N GLU A 152 14.66 15.24 17.83
CA GLU A 152 15.78 15.87 18.52
C GLU A 152 17.07 15.82 17.67
N GLU A 153 17.36 14.71 16.97
CA GLU A 153 18.49 14.62 16.03
C GLU A 153 18.36 15.59 14.86
N ILE A 154 17.16 15.72 14.28
CA ILE A 154 16.89 16.74 13.24
C ILE A 154 17.15 18.13 13.82
N ARG A 155 16.60 18.43 15.01
CA ARG A 155 16.80 19.72 15.70
C ARG A 155 18.28 20.01 16.00
N MET A 156 19.05 19.00 16.40
CA MET A 156 20.48 19.13 16.66
C MET A 156 21.28 19.36 15.36
N LYS A 157 20.92 18.69 14.26
CA LYS A 157 21.53 18.95 12.95
C LYS A 157 21.30 20.39 12.50
N TRP A 158 20.09 20.93 12.63
CA TRP A 158 19.82 22.33 12.28
C TRP A 158 20.61 23.34 13.12
N ARG A 159 20.83 23.05 14.42
CA ARG A 159 21.69 23.89 15.28
C ARG A 159 23.16 23.87 14.85
N TYR A 160 23.65 22.76 14.29
CA TYR A 160 25.02 22.66 13.80
C TYR A 160 25.23 23.46 12.51
N PHE A 161 24.22 23.52 11.63
CA PHE A 161 24.27 24.29 10.37
C PHE A 161 23.93 25.78 10.52
N SER A 162 23.46 26.24 11.68
CA SER A 162 23.12 27.64 11.94
C SER A 162 24.21 28.42 12.70
N THR A 163 25.43 27.87 12.77
CA THR A 163 26.62 28.52 13.37
C THR A 163 27.69 28.68 12.29
#